data_AF-A0A7D9LQG4-F1
#
_entry.id   AF-A0A7D9LQG4-F1
#
_cell.length_a   1.000
_cell.length_b   1.000
_cell.length_c   1.000
_cell.angle_alpha   90.00
_cell.angle_beta   90.00
_cell.angle_gamma   90.00
#
_symmetry.space_group_name_H-M   'P 1'
#
loop_
_entity.id
_entity.type
_entity.pdbx_description
1 polymer ?
#
loop_
_entity_poly.entity_id
_entity_poly.type
_entity_poly.pdbx_seq_one_letter_code
_entity_poly.pdbx_strand_id
1 'polypeptide(L)'
;MQDLKQRTLEKIQFLKDNGHNVVEIWTCDIERQLATEPEMKDFFDNFEISEPLEPRHAFFGGRTNATRLYYDVQPEEKIRYVDFCSLYPWCNKYGEYPIGHPEIITENFQPISDYFGL
;
A
#
# COMPACT_ATOMS: atom_id res chain seq x y z
N MET A 1 -5.75 18.51 -22.44
CA MET A 1 -5.73 18.54 -20.96
C MET A 1 -7.19 18.56 -20.54
N GLN A 2 -7.78 17.39 -20.22
CA GLN A 2 -9.16 17.37 -19.71
C GLN A 2 -9.16 18.08 -18.35
N ASP A 3 -10.13 18.96 -18.14
CA ASP A 3 -10.31 19.73 -16.93
C ASP A 3 -10.53 18.79 -15.74
N LEU A 4 -9.75 18.94 -14.66
CA LEU A 4 -9.83 18.12 -13.45
C LEU A 4 -11.28 18.08 -12.92
N LYS A 5 -11.98 19.21 -13.04
CA LYS A 5 -13.38 19.35 -12.66
C LYS A 5 -14.30 18.44 -13.45
N GLN A 6 -14.09 18.33 -14.76
CA GLN A 6 -14.93 17.49 -15.63
C GLN A 6 -14.85 16.02 -15.20
N ARG A 7 -13.65 15.53 -14.91
CA ARG A 7 -13.45 14.14 -14.44
C ARG A 7 -14.14 13.87 -13.10
N THR A 8 -14.10 14.85 -12.19
CA THR A 8 -14.79 14.75 -10.89
C THR A 8 -16.30 14.65 -11.11
N LEU A 9 -16.88 15.49 -11.97
CA LEU A 9 -18.31 15.45 -12.30
C LEU A 9 -18.73 14.12 -12.94
N GLU A 10 -17.93 13.61 -13.89
CA GLU A 10 -18.16 12.31 -14.53
C GLU A 10 -18.17 11.17 -13.49
N LYS A 11 -17.23 11.18 -12.55
CA LYS A 11 -17.15 10.18 -11.47
C LYS A 11 -18.34 10.27 -10.51
N ILE A 12 -18.74 11.49 -10.13
CA ILE A 12 -19.91 11.70 -9.27
C ILE A 12 -21.18 11.17 -9.95
N GLN A 13 -21.37 11.48 -11.22
CA GLN A 13 -22.54 11.03 -11.97
C GLN A 13 -22.56 9.50 -12.05
N PHE A 14 -21.42 8.88 -12.39
CA PHE A 14 -21.28 7.43 -12.40
C PHE A 14 -21.69 6.80 -11.07
N LEU A 15 -21.24 7.35 -9.93
CA LEU A 15 -21.60 6.82 -8.61
C LEU A 15 -23.10 6.96 -8.32
N LYS A 16 -23.69 8.10 -8.66
CA LYS A 16 -25.14 8.35 -8.52
C LYS A 16 -25.96 7.40 -9.40
N ASP A 17 -25.53 7.17 -10.64
CA ASP A 17 -26.20 6.26 -11.59
C ASP A 17 -26.17 4.80 -11.13
N ASN A 18 -25.14 4.41 -10.37
CA ASN A 18 -25.04 3.09 -9.73
C ASN A 18 -25.83 2.99 -8.40
N GLY A 19 -26.62 4.01 -8.05
CA GLY A 19 -27.49 4.00 -6.88
C GLY A 19 -26.78 4.31 -5.55
N HIS A 20 -25.54 4.82 -5.58
CA HIS A 20 -24.84 5.22 -4.36
C HIS A 20 -25.33 6.58 -3.85
N ASN A 21 -25.39 6.74 -2.53
CA ASN A 21 -25.58 8.05 -1.92
C ASN A 21 -24.26 8.83 -1.93
N VAL A 22 -24.15 9.82 -2.80
CA VAL A 22 -22.94 10.64 -2.96
C VAL A 22 -23.16 12.00 -2.31
N VAL A 23 -22.35 12.32 -1.30
CA VAL A 23 -22.34 13.61 -0.60
C VAL A 23 -21.08 14.38 -1.00
N GLU A 24 -21.26 15.60 -1.47
CA GLU A 24 -20.17 16.49 -1.90
C GLU A 24 -19.98 17.57 -0.82
N ILE A 25 -18.77 17.67 -0.24
CA ILE A 25 -18.46 18.63 0.83
C ILE A 25 -17.16 19.37 0.47
N TRP A 26 -17.12 20.67 0.74
CA TRP A 26 -15.91 21.47 0.57
C TRP A 26 -14.89 21.16 1.68
N THR A 27 -13.61 21.19 1.33
CA THR A 27 -12.53 20.89 2.28
C THR A 27 -12.60 21.76 3.54
N CYS A 28 -12.87 23.06 3.40
CA CYS A 28 -12.97 23.95 4.57
C CYS A 28 -14.20 23.65 5.47
N ASP A 29 -15.26 23.10 4.90
CA ASP A 29 -16.47 22.76 5.65
C ASP A 29 -16.28 21.43 6.40
N ILE A 30 -15.64 20.43 5.79
CA ILE A 30 -15.33 19.17 6.47
C ILE A 30 -14.29 19.36 7.57
N GLU A 31 -13.27 20.19 7.35
CA GLU A 31 -12.28 20.53 8.38
C GLU A 31 -12.95 21.19 9.60
N ARG A 32 -13.94 22.06 9.37
CA ARG A 32 -14.73 22.67 10.44
C ARG A 32 -15.53 21.61 11.19
N GLN A 33 -16.26 20.74 10.47
CA GLN A 33 -17.05 19.66 11.07
C GLN A 33 -16.19 18.72 11.92
N LEU A 34 -15.02 18.28 11.42
CA LEU A 34 -14.09 17.45 12.18
C LEU A 34 -13.55 18.13 13.45
N ALA A 35 -13.49 19.45 13.47
CA ALA A 35 -13.07 20.22 14.65
C ALA A 35 -14.21 20.49 15.65
N THR A 36 -15.45 20.65 15.17
CA THR A 36 -16.59 21.06 16.02
C THR A 36 -17.51 19.91 16.42
N GLU A 37 -17.57 18.84 15.63
CA GLU A 37 -18.53 17.74 15.78
C GLU A 37 -17.80 16.45 16.18
N PRO A 38 -17.90 16.02 17.45
CA PRO A 38 -17.21 14.82 17.92
C PRO A 38 -17.62 13.54 17.18
N GLU A 39 -18.89 13.42 16.76
CA GLU A 39 -19.41 12.28 16.02
C GLU A 39 -18.78 12.16 14.62
N MET A 40 -18.59 13.28 13.93
CA MET A 40 -17.91 13.30 12.63
C MET A 40 -16.45 12.88 12.77
N LYS A 41 -15.78 13.35 13.82
CA LYS A 41 -14.40 12.96 14.10
C LYS A 41 -14.29 11.46 14.39
N ASP A 42 -15.13 10.93 15.27
CA ASP A 42 -15.15 9.50 15.62
C ASP A 42 -15.48 8.63 14.41
N PHE A 43 -16.41 9.05 13.55
CA PHE A 43 -16.68 8.36 12.29
C PHE A 43 -15.43 8.29 11.41
N PHE A 44 -14.73 9.40 11.17
CA PHE A 44 -13.55 9.43 10.30
C PHE A 44 -12.36 8.65 10.88
N ASP A 45 -12.14 8.73 12.19
CA ASP A 45 -11.03 8.04 12.86
C ASP A 45 -11.22 6.51 12.82
N ASN A 46 -12.47 6.02 12.82
CA ASN A 46 -12.79 4.59 12.79
C ASN A 46 -13.22 4.08 11.40
N PHE A 47 -13.34 4.94 10.39
CA PHE A 47 -13.78 4.55 9.06
C PHE A 47 -12.66 3.83 8.31
N GLU A 48 -12.77 2.52 8.20
CA GLU A 48 -11.88 1.73 7.35
C GLU A 48 -12.34 1.79 5.88
N ILE A 49 -11.54 2.45 5.05
CA ILE A 49 -11.70 2.36 3.59
C ILE A 49 -11.18 0.99 3.15
N SER A 50 -12.09 0.11 2.75
CA SER A 50 -11.70 -1.10 2.02
C SER A 50 -11.34 -0.72 0.59
N GLU A 51 -10.07 -0.41 0.38
CA GLU A 51 -9.55 -0.19 -0.97
C GLU A 51 -9.58 -1.50 -1.76
N PRO A 52 -9.89 -1.47 -3.07
CA PRO A 52 -9.72 -2.63 -3.92
C PRO A 52 -8.30 -3.17 -3.78
N LEU A 53 -8.16 -4.49 -3.67
CA LEU A 53 -6.84 -5.12 -3.66
C LEU A 53 -6.07 -4.68 -4.90
N GLU A 54 -4.97 -3.95 -4.70
CA GLU A 54 -4.05 -3.67 -5.79
C GLU A 54 -3.29 -4.96 -6.11
N PRO A 55 -3.49 -5.61 -7.28
CA PRO A 55 -2.84 -6.88 -7.57
C PRO A 55 -1.31 -6.78 -7.53
N ARG A 56 -0.78 -5.56 -7.67
CA ARG A 56 0.64 -5.27 -7.52
C ARG A 56 1.13 -5.52 -6.11
N HIS A 57 0.33 -5.26 -5.07
CA HIS A 57 0.64 -5.55 -3.67
C HIS A 57 0.97 -7.03 -3.43
N ALA A 58 0.42 -7.95 -4.24
CA ALA A 58 0.77 -9.38 -4.18
C ALA A 58 2.20 -9.70 -4.68
N PHE A 59 2.84 -8.79 -5.42
CA PHE A 59 4.23 -8.91 -5.84
C PHE A 59 5.21 -8.27 -4.83
N PHE A 60 4.73 -7.72 -3.72
CA PHE A 60 5.59 -7.18 -2.66
C PHE A 60 6.04 -8.33 -1.76
N GLY A 61 7.36 -8.50 -1.69
CA GLY A 61 8.02 -9.59 -1.00
C GLY A 61 9.29 -9.99 -1.75
N GLY A 62 10.33 -10.43 -1.06
CA GLY A 62 11.66 -10.69 -1.66
C GLY A 62 11.73 -11.77 -2.74
N ARG A 63 10.59 -12.35 -3.15
CA ARG A 63 10.50 -13.33 -4.23
C ARG A 63 10.23 -12.62 -5.54
N THR A 64 11.29 -12.24 -6.23
CA THR A 64 11.23 -11.77 -7.62
C THR A 64 10.94 -12.98 -8.50
N ASN A 65 9.68 -13.22 -8.86
CA ASN A 65 9.37 -14.22 -9.88
C ASN A 65 9.16 -13.51 -11.22
N ALA A 66 9.90 -13.94 -12.24
CA ALA A 66 9.69 -13.44 -13.59
C ALA A 66 8.42 -14.09 -14.15
N THR A 67 7.36 -13.31 -14.34
CA THR A 67 6.15 -13.78 -15.04
C THR A 67 6.41 -14.06 -16.51
N ARG A 68 7.44 -13.44 -17.09
CA ARG A 68 7.85 -13.62 -18.50
C ARG A 68 9.35 -13.35 -18.65
N LEU A 69 10.10 -14.30 -19.20
CA LEU A 69 11.55 -14.18 -19.40
C LEU A 69 11.93 -13.33 -20.62
N TYR A 70 11.08 -13.34 -21.65
CA TYR A 70 11.28 -12.57 -22.88
C TYR A 70 9.94 -12.05 -23.40
N TYR A 71 9.91 -10.77 -23.75
CA TYR A 71 8.76 -10.14 -24.39
C TYR A 71 9.18 -9.19 -25.49
N ASP A 72 8.63 -9.42 -26.69
CA ASP A 72 8.76 -8.51 -27.82
C ASP A 72 7.57 -7.55 -27.85
N VAL A 73 7.88 -6.25 -27.86
CA VAL A 73 6.88 -5.18 -27.67
C VAL A 73 6.13 -4.94 -28.97
N GLN A 74 4.82 -4.76 -28.88
CA GLN A 74 4.02 -4.38 -30.05
C GLN A 74 4.17 -2.88 -30.37
N PRO A 75 3.91 -2.42 -31.62
CA PRO A 75 4.17 -1.03 -32.04
C PRO A 75 3.54 0.07 -31.16
N GLU A 76 2.41 -0.22 -30.51
CA GLU A 76 1.66 0.71 -29.66
C GLU A 76 1.90 0.47 -28.15
N GLU A 77 2.76 -0.49 -27.80
CA GLU A 77 2.97 -0.93 -26.43
C GLU A 77 4.22 -0.32 -25.81
N LYS A 78 4.13 0.01 -24.52
CA LYS A 78 5.24 0.56 -23.74
C LYS A 78 5.47 -0.29 -22.51
N ILE A 79 6.65 -0.90 -22.40
CA ILE A 79 7.10 -1.54 -21.17
C ILE A 79 7.48 -0.42 -20.19
N ARG A 80 6.83 -0.41 -19.04
CA ARG A 80 7.14 0.53 -17.95
C ARG A 80 7.80 -0.24 -16.83
N TYR A 81 8.99 0.17 -16.44
CA TYR A 81 9.66 -0.30 -15.24
C TYR A 81 9.35 0.67 -14.10
N VAL A 82 8.86 0.13 -12.98
CA VAL A 82 8.77 0.88 -11.73
C VAL A 82 10.04 0.56 -10.97
N ASP A 83 10.92 1.55 -10.86
CA ASP A 83 12.12 1.42 -10.03
C ASP A 83 11.70 1.35 -8.56
N PHE A 84 11.85 0.17 -7.99
CA PHE A 84 11.65 -0.04 -6.57
C PHE A 84 13.03 -0.02 -5.92
N CYS A 85 13.31 1.03 -5.14
CA CYS A 85 14.35 0.97 -4.12
C CYS A 85 13.88 -0.03 -3.07
N SER A 86 14.13 -1.32 -3.30
CA SER A 86 13.81 -2.35 -2.32
C SER A 86 14.46 -1.97 -0.99
N LEU A 87 13.76 -2.26 0.11
CA LEU A 87 14.37 -2.18 1.44
C LEU A 87 15.56 -3.14 1.55
N TYR A 88 15.65 -4.14 0.66
CA TYR A 88 16.66 -5.19 0.66
C TYR A 88 18.12 -4.67 0.60
N PRO A 89 18.55 -3.82 -0.35
CA PRO A 89 19.85 -3.15 -0.29
C PRO A 89 20.09 -2.35 0.99
N TRP A 90 19.07 -1.69 1.53
CA TRP A 90 19.20 -0.93 2.77
C TRP A 90 19.40 -1.88 3.96
N CYS A 91 18.58 -2.93 4.11
CA CYS A 91 18.73 -3.97 5.14
C CYS A 91 20.07 -4.70 5.03
N ASN A 92 20.55 -5.04 3.82
CA ASN A 92 21.86 -5.67 3.65
C ASN A 92 23.02 -4.75 4.06
N LYS A 93 22.85 -3.42 3.93
CA LYS A 93 23.88 -2.45 4.27
C LYS A 93 23.87 -2.08 5.75
N TYR A 94 22.67 -1.93 6.33
CA TYR A 94 22.48 -1.36 7.66
C TYR A 94 21.97 -2.37 8.70
N GLY A 95 21.47 -3.51 8.27
CA GLY A 95 21.01 -4.58 9.16
C GLY A 95 22.18 -5.30 9.83
N GLU A 96 21.93 -5.75 11.05
CA GLU A 96 22.86 -6.58 11.78
C GLU A 96 22.77 -8.04 11.30
N TYR A 97 23.92 -8.64 10.99
CA TYR A 97 24.02 -10.03 10.57
C TYR A 97 24.75 -10.85 11.64
N PRO A 98 24.31 -12.09 11.92
CA PRO A 98 25.10 -12.99 12.74
C PRO A 98 26.45 -13.27 12.07
N ILE A 99 27.52 -13.18 12.84
CA ILE A 99 28.89 -13.44 12.39
C ILE A 99 29.40 -14.68 13.11
N GLY A 100 29.95 -15.64 12.37
CA GLY A 100 30.57 -16.86 12.92
C GLY A 100 29.72 -18.11 12.73
N HIS A 101 30.05 -19.16 13.49
CA HIS A 101 29.33 -20.43 13.44
C HIS A 101 28.07 -20.37 14.32
N PRO A 102 26.92 -20.88 13.84
CA PRO A 102 25.71 -20.91 14.64
C PRO A 102 25.84 -21.91 15.79
N GLU A 103 25.24 -21.57 16.93
CA GLU A 103 24.98 -22.53 17.99
C GLU A 103 23.66 -23.26 17.69
N ILE A 104 23.68 -24.59 17.76
CA ILE A 104 22.50 -25.42 17.49
C ILE A 104 21.91 -25.85 18.82
N ILE A 105 20.75 -25.28 19.15
CA ILE A 105 20.00 -25.59 20.37
C ILE A 105 18.83 -26.50 20.01
N THR A 106 18.79 -27.70 20.59
CA THR A 106 17.73 -28.71 20.32
C THR A 106 16.81 -28.96 21.50
N GLU A 107 17.15 -28.47 22.69
CA GLU A 107 16.40 -28.65 23.94
C GLU A 107 16.70 -27.52 24.94
N ASN A 108 15.92 -27.41 26.02
CA ASN A 108 16.07 -26.40 27.10
C ASN A 108 16.04 -24.94 26.61
N PHE A 109 15.07 -24.62 25.74
CA PHE A 109 14.88 -23.29 25.20
C PHE A 109 14.68 -22.22 26.29
N GLN A 110 15.36 -21.10 26.11
CA GLN A 110 15.19 -19.88 26.89
C GLN A 110 13.97 -19.09 26.38
N PRO A 111 13.54 -18.02 27.08
CA PRO A 111 12.53 -17.11 26.56
C PRO A 111 12.86 -16.63 25.14
N ILE A 112 11.83 -16.46 24.31
CA ILE A 112 12.02 -16.14 22.89
C ILE A 112 12.77 -14.82 22.66
N SER A 113 12.64 -13.88 23.61
CA SER A 113 13.32 -12.58 23.64
C SER A 113 14.84 -12.68 23.64
N ASP A 114 15.37 -13.84 24.05
CA ASP A 114 16.81 -14.04 24.22
C ASP A 114 17.49 -14.49 22.91
N TYR A 115 16.70 -14.76 21.87
CA TYR A 115 17.18 -15.19 20.57
C TYR A 115 17.09 -14.06 19.55
N PHE A 116 18.25 -13.61 19.08
CA PHE A 116 18.36 -12.56 18.07
C PHE A 116 17.81 -13.04 16.71
N GLY A 117 16.92 -12.25 16.09
CA GLY A 117 16.43 -12.47 14.74
C GLY A 117 15.23 -13.43 14.61
N LEU A 118 14.60 -13.82 15.73
CA LEU A 118 13.32 -14.53 15.78
C LEU A 118 12.14 -13.57 16.07
#